data_AF-C5M9E9-F1
#
_entry.id   AF-C5M9E9-F1
#
_cell.length_a   1.000
_cell.length_b   1.000
_cell.length_c   1.000
_cell.angle_alpha   90.00
_cell.angle_beta   90.00
_cell.angle_gamma   90.00
#
_symmetry.space_group_name_H-M   'P 1'
#
loop_
_entity.id
_entity.type
_entity.pdbx_description
1 polymer ?
#
loop_
_entity_poly.entity_id
_entity_poly.type
_entity_poly.pdbx_seq_one_letter_code
_entity_poly.pdbx_strand_id
1 'polypeptide(L)'
;MPTATGLLLSSVFGTTVRILQTSMSGSPAKLSSKLMGYGLTIGSSVGVYLLLIDPTLENNRKLFNKRLALLREQREKKAEFYDFQPAKKELPYKRGAVFGLLDRLGAKYQ
;
A
#
# COMPACT_ATOMS: atom_id res chain seq x y z
N MET A 1 12.97 2.17 5.76
CA MET A 1 13.78 1.95 6.98
C MET A 1 13.20 0.74 7.67
N PRO A 2 14.00 -0.33 7.82
CA PRO A 2 13.51 -1.59 8.32
C PRO A 2 13.04 -1.42 9.76
N THR A 3 11.84 -1.90 10.03
CA THR A 3 11.20 -1.78 11.35
C THR A 3 11.33 -3.09 12.10
N ALA A 4 11.49 -3.01 13.42
CA ALA A 4 11.51 -4.19 14.28
C ALA A 4 10.22 -5.03 14.10
N THR A 5 9.07 -4.37 13.99
CA THR A 5 7.78 -5.02 13.71
C THR A 5 7.77 -5.72 12.36
N GLY A 6 8.34 -5.11 11.32
CA GLY A 6 8.47 -5.72 10.00
C GLY A 6 9.32 -6.98 10.05
N LEU A 7 10.48 -6.93 10.71
CA LEU A 7 11.35 -8.09 10.90
C LEU A 7 10.66 -9.21 11.70
N LEU A 8 9.94 -8.87 12.77
CA LEU A 8 9.19 -9.84 13.57
C LEU A 8 8.07 -10.49 12.74
N LEU A 9 7.28 -9.71 12.03
CA LEU A 9 6.21 -10.25 11.17
C LEU A 9 6.78 -11.14 10.06
N SER A 10 7.89 -10.76 9.44
CA SER A 10 8.54 -11.57 8.42
C SER A 10 9.08 -12.87 8.96
N SER A 11 9.70 -12.86 10.15
CA SER A 11 10.16 -14.10 10.79
C SER A 11 8.99 -15.02 11.18
N VAL A 12 7.91 -14.47 11.76
CA VAL A 12 6.68 -15.22 12.03
C VAL A 12 6.11 -15.82 10.75
N PHE A 13 6.05 -15.04 9.67
CA PHE A 13 5.60 -15.55 8.37
C PHE A 13 6.48 -16.69 7.84
N GLY A 14 7.81 -16.57 7.97
CA GLY A 14 8.73 -17.64 7.60
C GLY A 14 8.55 -18.92 8.43
N THR A 15 8.21 -18.79 9.72
CA THR A 15 7.89 -19.93 10.58
C THR A 15 6.56 -20.58 10.19
N THR A 16 5.51 -19.81 9.92
CA THR A 16 4.19 -20.37 9.56
C THR A 16 4.22 -21.08 8.22
N VAL A 17 4.94 -20.54 7.24
CA VAL A 17 5.19 -21.21 5.96
C VAL A 17 5.88 -22.56 6.17
N ARG A 18 6.90 -22.62 7.05
CA ARG A 18 7.58 -23.88 7.35
C ARG A 18 6.67 -24.87 8.06
N ILE A 19 5.87 -24.42 9.02
CA ILE A 19 4.89 -25.26 9.72
C ILE A 19 3.93 -25.89 8.69
N LEU A 20 3.35 -25.07 7.81
CA LEU A 20 2.44 -25.53 6.76
C LEU A 20 3.11 -26.52 5.81
N GLN A 21 4.34 -26.22 5.38
CA GLN A 21 5.12 -27.13 4.54
C GLN A 21 5.30 -28.48 5.24
N THR A 22 5.72 -28.48 6.51
CA THR A 22 5.97 -29.72 7.26
C THR A 22 4.69 -30.50 7.58
N SER A 23 3.54 -29.84 7.73
CA SER A 23 2.26 -30.53 7.89
C SER A 23 1.81 -31.21 6.60
N MET A 24 2.15 -30.66 5.44
CA MET A 24 1.83 -31.24 4.13
C MET A 24 2.79 -32.35 3.73
N SER A 25 4.10 -32.16 3.91
CA SER A 25 5.14 -33.10 3.45
C SER A 25 5.49 -34.18 4.48
N GLY A 26 4.95 -34.09 5.69
CA GLY A 26 5.45 -34.83 6.85
C GLY A 26 6.72 -34.20 7.45
N SER A 27 6.97 -34.52 8.71
CA SER A 27 8.13 -34.00 9.46
C SER A 27 9.43 -34.71 9.02
N PRO A 28 10.54 -33.98 8.83
CA PRO A 28 11.83 -34.62 8.57
C PRO A 28 12.32 -35.39 9.82
N ALA A 29 13.03 -36.49 9.60
CA ALA A 29 13.46 -37.41 10.66
C ALA A 29 14.59 -36.86 11.55
N LYS A 30 15.43 -35.96 11.04
CA LYS A 30 16.60 -35.41 11.76
C LYS A 30 16.32 -34.01 12.30
N LEU A 31 16.81 -33.71 13.50
CA LEU A 31 16.66 -32.39 14.12
C LEU A 31 17.40 -31.30 13.33
N SER A 32 18.59 -31.63 12.79
CA SER A 32 19.39 -30.69 11.99
C SER A 32 18.66 -30.19 10.75
N SER A 33 17.95 -31.07 10.03
CA SER A 33 17.16 -30.69 8.86
C SER A 33 15.89 -29.91 9.22
N LYS A 34 15.36 -30.07 10.44
CA LYS A 34 14.31 -29.17 10.97
C LYS A 34 14.85 -27.76 11.13
N LEU A 35 15.93 -27.60 11.89
CA LEU A 35 16.54 -26.30 12.20
C LEU A 35 16.98 -25.56 10.93
N MET A 36 17.64 -26.27 10.02
CA MET A 36 18.10 -25.70 8.76
C MET A 36 16.91 -25.24 7.89
N GLY A 37 15.83 -26.02 7.86
CA GLY A 37 14.60 -25.64 7.16
C GLY A 37 13.93 -24.39 7.71
N TYR A 38 13.80 -24.27 9.04
CA TYR A 38 13.29 -23.05 9.68
C TYR A 38 14.20 -21.85 9.44
N GLY A 39 15.52 -22.03 9.57
CA GLY A 39 16.49 -20.97 9.30
C GLY A 39 16.39 -20.45 7.87
N LEU A 40 16.23 -21.34 6.88
CA LEU A 40 16.08 -20.96 5.48
C LEU A 40 14.77 -20.23 5.21
N THR A 41 13.64 -20.69 5.73
CA THR A 41 12.35 -20.02 5.46
C THR A 41 12.23 -18.68 6.17
N ILE A 42 12.72 -18.57 7.41
CA ILE A 42 12.80 -17.30 8.15
C ILE A 42 13.78 -16.34 7.46
N GLY A 43 14.97 -16.82 7.09
CA GLY A 43 15.97 -16.01 6.39
C GLY A 43 15.45 -15.52 5.04
N SER A 44 14.76 -16.38 4.29
CA SER A 44 14.10 -16.03 3.03
C SER A 44 13.03 -14.96 3.23
N SER A 45 12.11 -15.14 4.18
CA SER A 45 11.01 -14.20 4.40
C SER A 45 11.51 -12.83 4.89
N VAL A 46 12.51 -12.82 5.77
CA VAL A 46 13.18 -11.60 6.21
C VAL A 46 13.93 -10.94 5.05
N GLY A 47 14.60 -11.72 4.21
CA GLY A 47 15.28 -11.24 3.01
C GLY A 47 14.32 -10.55 2.04
N VAL A 48 13.16 -11.15 1.78
CA VAL A 48 12.09 -10.54 0.97
C VAL A 48 11.62 -9.22 1.57
N TYR A 49 11.44 -9.16 2.90
CA TYR A 49 11.05 -7.92 3.56
C TYR A 49 12.10 -6.82 3.39
N LEU A 50 13.37 -7.12 3.66
CA LEU A 50 14.44 -6.14 3.60
C LEU A 50 14.73 -5.64 2.17
N LEU A 51 14.66 -6.53 1.18
CA LEU A 51 15.08 -6.21 -0.18
C LEU A 51 13.94 -5.67 -1.05
N LEU A 52 12.69 -6.10 -0.79
CA LEU A 52 11.56 -5.76 -1.65
C LEU A 52 10.52 -4.92 -0.92
N ILE A 53 10.07 -5.35 0.26
CA ILE A 53 8.93 -4.70 0.92
C ILE A 53 9.33 -3.36 1.55
N ASP A 54 10.42 -3.30 2.31
CA ASP A 54 10.83 -2.07 2.99
C ASP A 54 11.19 -0.94 2.00
N PRO A 55 11.98 -1.18 0.94
CA PRO A 55 12.31 -0.13 -0.03
C PRO A 55 11.08 0.36 -0.82
N THR A 56 10.16 -0.54 -1.17
CA THR A 56 8.93 -0.15 -1.89
C THR A 56 8.00 0.68 -1.01
N LEU A 57 7.83 0.31 0.27
CA LEU A 57 7.04 1.11 1.21
C LEU A 57 7.65 2.50 1.40
N GLU A 58 8.96 2.58 1.53
CA GLU A 58 9.66 3.86 1.71
C GLU A 58 9.51 4.77 0.48
N ASN A 59 9.66 4.22 -0.73
CA ASN A 59 9.46 4.95 -1.98
C ASN A 59 8.03 5.48 -2.09
N ASN A 60 7.03 4.66 -1.73
CA ASN A 60 5.64 5.08 -1.72
C ASN A 60 5.38 6.20 -0.71
N ARG A 61 5.92 6.09 0.51
CA ARG A 61 5.82 7.15 1.52
C ARG A 61 6.44 8.46 1.03
N LYS A 62 7.62 8.41 0.40
CA LYS A 62 8.26 9.58 -0.20
C LYS A 62 7.38 10.21 -1.29
N LEU A 63 6.76 9.40 -2.15
CA LEU A 63 5.86 9.89 -3.19
C LEU A 63 4.62 10.58 -2.61
N PHE A 64 3.98 9.97 -1.61
CA PHE A 64 2.82 10.56 -0.95
C PHE A 64 3.16 11.87 -0.26
N ASN A 65 4.29 11.93 0.44
CA ASN A 65 4.73 13.16 1.09
C ASN A 65 4.99 14.29 0.09
N LYS A 66 5.60 14.00 -1.06
CA LYS A 66 5.78 14.97 -2.15
C LYS A 66 4.43 15.48 -2.67
N ARG A 67 3.47 14.58 -2.93
CA ARG A 67 2.13 14.96 -3.39
C ARG A 67 1.38 15.80 -2.35
N LEU A 68 1.49 15.45 -1.07
CA LEU A 68 0.88 16.23 0.01
C LEU A 68 1.51 17.61 0.14
N ALA A 69 2.84 17.73 -0.01
CA ALA A 69 3.52 19.02 -0.02
C ALA A 69 3.03 19.91 -1.16
N LEU A 70 2.97 19.40 -2.39
CA LEU A 70 2.43 20.13 -3.54
C LEU A 70 0.98 20.58 -3.34
N LEU A 71 0.14 19.74 -2.74
CA LEU A 71 -1.25 20.10 -2.43
C LEU A 71 -1.34 21.20 -1.36
N ARG A 72 -0.42 21.23 -0.39
CA ARG A 72 -0.35 22.32 0.60
C ARG A 72 0.07 23.63 -0.05
N GLU A 73 1.12 23.61 -0.87
CA GLU A 73 1.56 24.79 -1.64
C GLU A 73 0.45 25.32 -2.56
N GLN A 74 -0.30 24.44 -3.23
CA GLN A 74 -1.45 24.84 -4.05
C GLN A 74 -2.58 25.46 -3.23
N ARG A 75 -2.82 24.98 -2.00
CA ARG A 75 -3.82 25.57 -1.10
C ARG A 75 -3.39 26.95 -0.60
N GLU A 76 -2.12 27.12 -0.26
CA GLU A 76 -1.56 28.41 0.14
C GLU A 76 -1.66 29.43 -0.99
N LYS A 77 -1.24 29.05 -2.21
CA LYS A 77 -1.43 29.90 -3.40
C LYS A 77 -2.90 30.20 -3.67
N LYS A 78 -3.78 29.21 -3.54
CA LYS A 78 -5.23 29.45 -3.70
C LYS A 78 -5.76 30.44 -2.66
N ALA A 79 -5.28 30.39 -1.42
CA ALA A 79 -5.64 31.35 -0.38
C ALA A 79 -5.11 32.76 -0.72
N GLU A 80 -3.93 32.85 -1.33
CA GLU A 80 -3.32 34.11 -1.78
C GLU A 80 -4.04 34.74 -3.00
N PHE A 81 -4.62 33.93 -3.90
CA PHE A 81 -5.37 34.39 -5.08
C PHE A 81 -6.91 34.49 -4.87
N TYR A 82 -7.41 34.38 -3.64
CA TYR A 82 -8.85 34.38 -3.34
C TYR A 82 -9.53 35.76 -3.42
N ASP A 83 -8.86 36.78 -3.95
CA ASP A 83 -9.46 38.11 -4.25
C ASP A 83 -10.00 38.24 -5.67
N PHE A 84 -9.82 37.23 -6.54
CA PHE A 84 -10.45 37.24 -7.87
C PHE A 84 -11.75 36.43 -7.86
N GLN A 85 -12.86 37.16 -8.03
CA GLN A 85 -14.26 36.71 -8.09
C GLN A 85 -14.44 35.31 -8.71
N PRO A 86 -15.43 34.52 -8.23
CA PRO A 86 -15.72 33.23 -8.84
C PRO A 86 -16.27 33.44 -10.26
N ALA A 87 -15.41 33.29 -11.27
CA ALA A 87 -15.88 33.04 -12.62
C ALA A 87 -16.78 31.80 -12.56
N LYS A 88 -18.06 31.97 -12.92
CA LYS A 88 -19.03 30.89 -13.03
C LYS A 88 -18.36 29.72 -13.77
N LYS A 89 -18.21 28.59 -13.08
CA LYS A 89 -17.73 27.35 -13.70
C LYS A 89 -18.81 26.85 -14.65
N GLU A 90 -18.81 27.32 -15.88
CA GLU A 90 -19.41 26.57 -16.98
C GLU A 90 -18.58 25.29 -17.15
N LEU A 91 -19.19 24.14 -16.90
CA LEU A 91 -18.55 22.83 -17.05
C LEU A 91 -18.34 22.56 -18.55
N PRO A 92 -17.09 22.52 -19.08
CA PRO A 92 -16.88 22.41 -20.52
C PRO A 92 -16.89 20.96 -21.01
N TYR A 93 -17.48 20.02 -20.27
CA TYR A 93 -17.45 18.61 -20.63
C TYR A 93 -18.84 17.98 -20.59
N LYS A 94 -19.33 17.58 -21.78
CA LYS A 94 -20.43 16.63 -21.93
C LYS A 94 -20.01 15.34 -21.21
N ARG A 95 -20.49 15.17 -19.98
CA ARG A 95 -20.38 13.91 -19.25
C ARG A 95 -21.04 12.83 -20.11
N GLY A 96 -20.28 11.81 -20.51
CA GLY A 96 -20.76 10.74 -21.38
C GLY A 96 -22.00 10.03 -20.81
N ALA A 97 -22.72 9.29 -21.67
CA ALA A 97 -24.05 8.73 -21.38
C ALA A 97 -24.18 7.96 -20.04
N VAL A 98 -23.09 7.34 -19.58
CA VAL A 98 -23.05 6.60 -18.31
C VAL A 98 -23.23 7.52 -17.09
N PHE A 99 -22.61 8.70 -17.09
CA PHE A 99 -22.75 9.65 -16.00
C PHE A 99 -24.12 10.36 -16.03
N GLY A 100 -24.71 10.53 -17.21
CA GLY A 100 -26.09 11.01 -17.35
C GLY A 100 -27.12 10.04 -16.76
N LEU A 101 -26.89 8.73 -16.85
CA LEU A 101 -27.75 7.72 -16.21
C LEU A 101 -27.64 7.73 -14.68
N LEU A 102 -26.43 7.91 -14.14
CA LEU A 102 -26.20 8.04 -12.71
C LEU A 102 -26.87 9.29 -12.13
N ASP A 103 -26.77 10.44 -12.81
CA ASP A 103 -27.48 11.66 -12.39
C ASP A 103 -29.01 11.47 -12.45
N ARG A 104 -29.53 10.74 -13.45
CA ARG A 104 -30.98 10.45 -13.58
C ARG A 104 -31.51 9.50 -12.50
N LEU A 105 -30.69 8.57 -12.06
CA LEU A 105 -31.01 7.64 -10.97
C LEU A 105 -30.84 8.30 -9.59
N GLY A 106 -29.86 9.19 -9.43
CA GLY A 106 -29.63 9.97 -8.21
C GLY A 106 -30.66 11.08 -7.98
N ALA A 107 -31.18 11.70 -9.05
CA ALA A 107 -32.19 12.75 -8.97
C ALA A 107 -33.57 12.30 -8.45
N LYS A 108 -33.81 10.98 -8.30
CA LYS A 108 -35.05 10.45 -7.72
C LYS A 108 -35.03 10.38 -6.19
N TYR A 109 -33.89 10.70 -5.55
CA TYR A 109 -33.70 10.72 -4.10
C TYR A 109 -33.44 12.14 -3.55
N GLN A 110 -33.98 13.16 -4.22
CA GLN A 110 -34.21 14.49 -3.66
C GLN A 110 -35.69 14.84 -3.73
#